data_AF-A0A2S5D545-F1
#
_entry.id   AF-A0A2S5D545-F1
#
_cell.length_a   1.000
_cell.length_b   1.000
_cell.length_c   1.000
_cell.angle_alpha   90.00
_cell.angle_beta   90.00
_cell.angle_gamma   90.00
#
_symmetry.space_group_name_H-M   'P 1'
#
loop_
_entity.id
_entity.type
_entity.pdbx_description
1 polymer ?
#
loop_
_entity_poly.entity_id
_entity_poly.type
_entity_poly.pdbx_seq_one_letter_code
_entity_poly.pdbx_strand_id
1 'polypeptide(L)'
;MKKIASLLIGVLICLVGCNNTAFGIYQGRDLKIGVIGAIPEVREENINFQDITFEELKNNTESLSKELDAIMIMKEFLHEADDDQYVAAYRSLKIPTFFMQSTKVHVPFVNEGVQYDDIIDVDPANFATGFLDLGTDEKIKEHTWRYKLEKKQNIQDVYSRIFATIESVSS
;
A
#
# COMPACT_ATOMS: atom_id res chain seq x y z
N MET A 1 -49.80 1.21 -53.10
CA MET A 1 -49.89 -0.20 -52.67
C MET A 1 -48.56 -0.60 -52.05
N LYS A 2 -48.60 -1.31 -50.91
CA LYS A 2 -47.51 -1.76 -50.01
C LYS A 2 -46.23 -2.21 -50.74
N LYS A 3 -45.01 -2.01 -50.20
CA LYS A 3 -44.31 -2.87 -49.20
C LYS A 3 -43.11 -2.08 -48.62
N ILE A 4 -43.08 -1.81 -47.31
CA ILE A 4 -42.31 -2.50 -46.25
C ILE A 4 -40.79 -2.39 -46.39
N ALA A 5 -40.22 -1.65 -45.42
CA ALA A 5 -38.98 -1.84 -44.67
C ALA A 5 -37.64 -2.06 -45.41
N SER A 6 -36.66 -1.21 -45.08
CA SER A 6 -35.54 -1.70 -44.25
C SER A 6 -34.79 -0.51 -43.63
N LEU A 7 -34.94 -0.36 -42.31
CA LEU A 7 -34.10 0.46 -41.46
C LEU A 7 -32.80 -0.32 -41.25
N LEU A 8 -31.71 0.06 -41.93
CA LEU A 8 -30.38 -0.50 -41.67
C LEU A 8 -29.59 0.49 -40.82
N ILE A 9 -29.81 0.32 -39.52
CA ILE A 9 -28.92 0.74 -38.43
C ILE A 9 -27.54 0.14 -38.70
N GLY A 10 -26.59 1.02 -38.99
CA GLY A 10 -25.15 0.72 -38.99
C GLY A 10 -24.50 1.43 -37.81
N VAL A 11 -24.96 1.17 -36.59
CA VAL A 11 -24.20 1.55 -35.39
C VAL A 11 -23.05 0.57 -35.30
N LEU A 12 -21.89 1.01 -35.77
CA LEU A 12 -20.62 0.34 -35.52
C LEU A 12 -20.30 0.54 -34.04
N ILE A 13 -20.77 -0.40 -33.21
CA ILE A 13 -20.43 -0.45 -31.79
C ILE A 13 -18.96 -0.87 -31.72
N CYS A 14 -18.05 0.10 -31.60
CA CYS A 14 -16.70 -0.15 -31.11
C CYS A 14 -16.78 -0.47 -29.61
N LEU A 15 -17.16 -1.71 -29.28
CA LEU A 15 -16.92 -2.27 -27.96
C LEU A 15 -15.43 -2.57 -27.85
N VAL A 16 -14.64 -1.55 -27.53
CA VAL A 16 -13.29 -1.77 -26.99
C VAL A 16 -13.49 -2.15 -25.52
N GLY A 17 -13.88 -3.40 -25.30
CA GLY A 17 -13.85 -4.03 -23.99
C GLY A 17 -12.42 -4.43 -23.67
N CYS A 18 -11.56 -3.46 -23.32
CA CYS A 18 -10.26 -3.78 -22.72
C CYS A 18 -10.49 -4.25 -21.29
N ASN A 19 -10.71 -5.56 -21.12
CA ASN A 19 -10.75 -6.19 -19.80
C ASN A 19 -9.32 -6.45 -19.27
N ASN A 20 -8.42 -5.49 -19.43
CA ASN A 20 -7.07 -5.57 -18.88
C ASN A 20 -7.15 -5.25 -17.39
N THR A 21 -7.30 -6.28 -16.59
CA THR A 21 -7.26 -6.22 -15.12
C THR A 21 -5.85 -5.97 -14.57
N ALA A 22 -4.88 -5.69 -15.42
CA ALA A 22 -3.52 -5.36 -15.04
C ALA A 22 -3.44 -3.87 -14.70
N PHE A 23 -3.04 -3.55 -13.47
CA PHE A 23 -2.76 -2.18 -13.10
C PHE A 23 -1.47 -1.74 -13.82
N GLY A 24 -1.50 -0.59 -14.48
CA GLY A 24 -0.34 -0.08 -15.22
C GLY A 24 0.85 0.19 -14.29
N ILE A 25 2.03 0.38 -14.88
CA ILE A 25 3.21 0.87 -14.14
C ILE A 25 2.84 2.21 -13.51
N TYR A 26 3.23 2.45 -12.26
CA TYR A 26 3.05 3.77 -11.65
C TYR A 26 3.86 4.83 -12.42
N GLN A 27 3.22 5.96 -12.75
CA GLN A 27 3.80 7.05 -13.57
C GLN A 27 3.70 8.41 -12.86
N GLY A 28 3.46 8.42 -11.55
CA GLY A 28 3.40 9.64 -10.75
C GLY A 28 4.78 10.25 -10.51
N ARG A 29 4.86 11.16 -9.55
CA ARG A 29 6.14 11.78 -9.16
C ARG A 29 7.12 10.76 -8.57
N ASP A 30 8.39 11.17 -8.47
CA ASP A 30 9.41 10.43 -7.74
C ASP A 30 9.00 10.24 -6.28
N LEU A 31 9.14 9.03 -5.76
CA LEU A 31 8.87 8.68 -4.36
C LEU A 31 10.16 8.23 -3.66
N LYS A 32 10.37 8.71 -2.43
CA LYS A 32 11.42 8.24 -1.52
C LYS A 32 10.82 7.34 -0.45
N ILE A 33 11.23 6.09 -0.40
CA ILE A 33 10.61 5.09 0.48
C ILE A 33 11.68 4.48 1.38
N GLY A 34 11.51 4.61 2.69
CA GLY A 34 12.35 3.91 3.66
C GLY A 34 11.99 2.42 3.68
N VAL A 35 12.97 1.53 3.70
CA VAL A 35 12.77 0.09 3.77
C VAL A 35 13.47 -0.50 4.98
N ILE A 36 12.73 -1.25 5.81
CA ILE A 36 13.28 -2.14 6.83
C ILE A 36 13.20 -3.57 6.29
N GLY A 37 14.35 -4.10 5.87
CA GLY A 37 14.51 -5.42 5.27
C GLY A 37 14.93 -5.39 3.81
N ALA A 38 14.63 -6.45 3.06
CA ALA A 38 15.08 -6.57 1.67
C ALA A 38 14.37 -5.58 0.74
N ILE A 39 15.14 -4.73 0.06
CA ILE A 39 14.61 -3.81 -0.97
C ILE A 39 13.83 -4.61 -2.03
N PRO A 40 12.55 -4.27 -2.30
CA PRO A 40 11.75 -5.01 -3.26
C PRO A 40 12.18 -4.72 -4.69
N GLU A 41 12.17 -5.77 -5.52
CA GLU A 41 12.36 -5.62 -6.96
C GLU A 41 11.06 -5.09 -7.59
N VAL A 42 11.11 -3.87 -8.13
CA VAL A 42 9.97 -3.21 -8.78
C VAL A 42 10.32 -2.77 -10.20
N ARG A 43 9.29 -2.60 -11.04
CA ARG A 43 9.43 -2.20 -12.44
C ARG A 43 9.47 -0.68 -12.64
N GLU A 44 9.13 0.08 -11.60
CA GLU A 44 9.14 1.54 -11.59
C GLU A 44 10.55 2.11 -11.47
N GLU A 45 10.92 3.02 -12.36
CA GLU A 45 12.23 3.70 -12.34
C GLU A 45 12.24 4.94 -11.43
N ASN A 46 11.07 5.44 -11.03
CA ASN A 46 10.86 6.65 -10.23
C ASN A 46 10.71 6.37 -8.72
N ILE A 47 11.13 5.20 -8.25
CA ILE A 47 11.08 4.83 -6.84
C ILE A 47 12.50 4.75 -6.29
N ASN A 48 12.78 5.59 -5.29
CA ASN A 48 14.05 5.64 -4.61
C ASN A 48 13.90 4.99 -3.23
N PHE A 49 14.41 3.77 -3.09
CA PHE A 49 14.45 3.07 -1.81
C PHE A 49 15.69 3.48 -1.01
N GLN A 50 15.48 3.69 0.28
CA GLN A 50 16.54 3.93 1.25
C GLN A 50 16.43 2.90 2.38
N ASP A 51 17.50 2.17 2.64
CA ASP A 51 17.54 1.30 3.80
C ASP A 51 17.46 2.14 5.08
N ILE A 52 16.54 1.78 5.97
CA ILE A 52 16.43 2.34 7.32
C ILE A 52 16.34 1.20 8.34
N THR A 53 16.52 1.53 9.61
CA THR A 53 16.49 0.58 10.72
C THR A 53 15.31 0.86 11.66
N PHE A 54 14.95 -0.13 12.47
CA PHE A 54 13.99 0.07 13.56
C PHE A 54 14.48 1.09 14.60
N GLU A 55 15.79 1.21 14.81
CA GLU A 55 16.36 2.22 15.70
C GLU A 55 16.11 3.65 15.16
N GLU A 56 16.32 3.86 13.87
CA GLU A 56 16.00 5.14 13.21
C GLU A 56 14.50 5.42 13.23
N LEU A 57 13.66 4.42 12.94
CA LEU A 57 12.21 4.54 13.03
C LEU A 57 11.78 5.01 14.42
N LYS A 58 12.32 4.40 15.47
CA LYS A 58 11.97 4.70 16.86
C LYS A 58 12.43 6.10 17.29
N ASN A 59 13.62 6.51 16.87
CA ASN A 59 14.28 7.71 17.40
C ASN A 59 14.11 8.96 16.53
N ASN A 60 13.81 8.82 15.23
CA ASN A 60 13.93 9.90 14.24
C ASN A 60 12.64 10.14 13.43
N THR A 61 11.47 9.81 13.96
CA THR A 61 10.17 9.91 13.25
C THR A 61 9.92 11.27 12.57
N GLU A 62 10.32 12.38 13.19
CA GLU A 62 10.15 13.72 12.62
C GLU A 62 11.02 13.95 11.36
N SER A 63 12.30 13.54 11.39
CA SER A 63 13.19 13.65 10.22
C SER A 63 12.76 12.68 9.12
N LEU A 64 12.42 11.44 9.48
CA LEU A 64 11.90 10.44 8.53
C LEU A 64 10.63 10.95 7.84
N SER A 65 9.70 11.57 8.58
CA SER A 65 8.45 12.12 8.01
C SER A 65 8.68 13.34 7.10
N LYS A 66 9.82 14.01 7.17
CA LYS A 66 10.18 15.14 6.29
C LYS A 66 10.94 14.68 5.03
N GLU A 67 11.67 13.58 5.12
CA GLU A 67 12.62 13.14 4.10
C GLU A 67 12.07 12.03 3.20
N LEU A 68 11.15 11.22 3.74
CA LEU A 68 10.54 10.09 3.08
C LEU A 68 9.06 10.35 2.80
N ASP A 69 8.54 9.68 1.78
CA ASP A 69 7.12 9.68 1.43
C ASP A 69 6.37 8.53 2.12
N ALA A 70 7.06 7.44 2.46
CA ALA A 70 6.52 6.27 3.14
C ALA A 70 7.62 5.39 3.76
N ILE A 71 7.20 4.44 4.59
CA ILE A 71 8.06 3.35 5.08
C ILE A 71 7.45 2.00 4.66
N MET A 72 8.30 1.06 4.23
CA MET A 72 7.96 -0.34 3.99
C MET A 72 8.71 -1.24 4.97
N ILE A 73 7.98 -2.10 5.66
CA ILE A 73 8.55 -3.14 6.52
C ILE A 73 8.32 -4.48 5.83
N MET A 74 9.41 -5.18 5.56
CA MET A 74 9.40 -6.41 4.78
C MET A 74 9.06 -7.62 5.65
N LYS A 75 8.62 -8.71 5.00
CA LYS A 75 8.01 -9.88 5.67
C LYS A 75 8.85 -10.48 6.78
N GLU A 76 10.16 -10.47 6.61
CA GLU A 76 11.13 -11.08 7.52
C GLU A 76 11.27 -10.31 8.84
N PHE A 77 10.75 -9.08 8.89
CA PHE A 77 10.75 -8.21 10.06
C PHE A 77 9.37 -7.98 10.67
N LEU A 78 8.30 -8.63 10.18
CA LEU A 78 6.94 -8.43 10.71
C LEU A 78 6.81 -8.84 12.18
N HIS A 79 7.54 -9.85 12.64
CA HIS A 79 7.55 -10.27 14.04
C HIS A 79 8.42 -9.39 14.95
N GLU A 80 9.29 -8.54 14.39
CA GLU A 80 9.97 -7.51 15.17
C GLU A 80 9.11 -6.23 15.19
N ALA A 81 8.40 -5.97 14.10
CA ALA A 81 7.54 -4.81 13.92
C ALA A 81 6.30 -4.79 14.84
N ASP A 82 5.93 -5.92 15.45
CA ASP A 82 4.82 -6.01 16.41
C ASP A 82 5.26 -5.75 17.86
N ASP A 83 6.54 -5.49 18.11
CA ASP A 83 7.03 -5.14 19.45
C ASP A 83 6.46 -3.78 19.86
N ASP A 84 5.84 -3.75 21.04
CA ASP A 84 5.24 -2.57 21.68
C ASP A 84 6.15 -1.34 21.63
N GLN A 85 7.47 -1.52 21.66
CA GLN A 85 8.43 -0.42 21.62
C GLN A 85 8.36 0.44 20.35
N TYR A 86 7.76 -0.05 19.26
CA TYR A 86 7.60 0.67 17.99
C TYR A 86 6.22 1.30 17.80
N VAL A 87 5.22 0.94 18.62
CA VAL A 87 3.85 1.46 18.51
C VAL A 87 3.81 2.98 18.54
N ALA A 88 4.52 3.60 19.48
CA ALA A 88 4.59 5.06 19.59
C ALA A 88 5.24 5.70 18.35
N ALA A 89 6.20 5.01 17.71
CA ALA A 89 6.85 5.50 16.50
C ALA A 89 5.87 5.53 15.32
N TYR A 90 5.14 4.44 15.08
CA TYR A 90 4.13 4.38 14.00
C TYR A 90 3.05 5.45 14.15
N ARG A 91 2.61 5.72 15.38
CA ARG A 91 1.61 6.77 15.67
C ARG A 91 2.17 8.20 15.56
N SER A 92 3.49 8.36 15.62
CA SER A 92 4.15 9.66 15.51
C SER A 92 4.48 10.04 14.07
N LEU A 93 4.69 9.06 13.18
CA LEU A 93 4.94 9.29 11.76
C LEU A 93 3.82 10.09 11.10
N LYS A 94 4.19 10.99 10.18
CA LYS A 94 3.25 11.75 9.32
C LYS A 94 3.17 11.21 7.89
N ILE A 95 3.75 10.04 7.68
CA ILE A 95 3.81 9.33 6.41
C ILE A 95 3.33 7.89 6.62
N PRO A 96 2.73 7.25 5.61
CA PRO A 96 2.19 5.91 5.75
C PRO A 96 3.31 4.87 5.93
N THR A 97 3.03 3.87 6.76
CA THR A 97 3.83 2.65 6.89
C THR A 97 3.08 1.48 6.27
N PHE A 98 3.75 0.69 5.42
CA PHE A 98 3.21 -0.52 4.81
C PHE A 98 3.96 -1.76 5.30
N PHE A 99 3.20 -2.72 5.82
CA PHE A 99 3.68 -4.02 6.29
C PHE A 99 3.50 -5.04 5.17
N MET A 100 4.61 -5.38 4.51
CA MET A 100 4.64 -6.12 3.25
C MET A 100 4.58 -7.63 3.47
N GLN A 101 3.82 -8.29 2.61
CA GLN A 101 3.43 -9.72 2.67
C GLN A 101 2.75 -10.14 3.98
N SER A 102 2.19 -9.19 4.73
CA SER A 102 1.36 -9.53 5.89
C SER A 102 0.01 -10.07 5.42
N THR A 103 -0.37 -11.25 5.87
CA THR A 103 -1.73 -11.83 5.72
C THR A 103 -2.72 -11.28 6.75
N LYS A 104 -2.21 -10.54 7.74
CA LYS A 104 -2.93 -9.95 8.86
C LYS A 104 -3.11 -8.45 8.68
N VAL A 105 -4.03 -7.87 9.44
CA VAL A 105 -4.29 -6.42 9.47
C VAL A 105 -3.20 -5.66 10.24
N HIS A 106 -3.29 -4.34 10.26
CA HIS A 106 -2.34 -3.43 10.90
C HIS A 106 -2.34 -3.48 12.45
N VAL A 107 -3.40 -4.04 13.06
CA VAL A 107 -3.64 -4.04 14.52
C VAL A 107 -2.44 -4.47 15.39
N PRO A 108 -1.74 -5.59 15.13
CA PRO A 108 -0.61 -6.02 15.97
C PRO A 108 0.56 -5.04 15.95
N PHE A 109 0.67 -4.17 14.95
CA PHE A 109 1.79 -3.24 14.86
C PHE A 109 1.53 -1.91 15.57
N VAL A 110 0.27 -1.54 15.78
CA VAL A 110 -0.09 -0.17 16.25
C VAL A 110 -0.82 -0.15 17.58
N ASN A 111 -1.01 -1.31 18.20
CA ASN A 111 -1.62 -1.47 19.51
C ASN A 111 -0.70 -2.29 20.40
N GLU A 112 -0.39 -1.76 21.58
CA GLU A 112 0.40 -2.45 22.58
C GLU A 112 -0.28 -3.75 23.06
N GLY A 113 0.53 -4.76 23.39
CA GLY A 113 0.10 -6.04 23.93
C GLY A 113 -0.62 -6.94 22.93
N VAL A 114 -0.50 -6.67 21.62
CA VAL A 114 -1.08 -7.49 20.55
C VAL A 114 0.03 -8.03 19.67
N GLN A 115 0.33 -9.33 19.79
CA GLN A 115 1.35 -9.96 18.97
C GLN A 115 0.81 -10.34 17.59
N TYR A 116 1.68 -10.32 16.59
CA TYR A 116 1.38 -10.69 15.21
C TYR A 116 0.82 -12.10 15.13
N ASP A 117 1.38 -13.06 15.88
CA ASP A 117 0.98 -14.47 15.83
C ASP A 117 -0.34 -14.77 16.55
N ASP A 118 -0.82 -13.86 17.40
CA ASP A 118 -2.11 -13.99 18.08
C ASP A 118 -3.30 -13.59 17.20
N ILE A 119 -3.04 -12.90 16.08
CA ILE A 119 -4.07 -12.41 15.17
C ILE A 119 -4.33 -13.42 14.05
N ILE A 120 -5.60 -13.76 13.83
CA ILE A 120 -5.99 -14.60 12.69
C ILE A 120 -5.73 -13.87 11.38
N ASP A 121 -5.33 -14.64 10.37
CA ASP A 121 -5.27 -14.14 9.00
C ASP A 121 -6.63 -13.60 8.58
N VAL A 122 -6.65 -12.37 8.07
CA VAL A 122 -7.90 -11.75 7.62
C VAL A 122 -8.29 -12.27 6.25
N ASP A 123 -7.31 -12.48 5.38
CA ASP A 123 -7.46 -13.11 4.08
C ASP A 123 -6.10 -13.67 3.64
N PRO A 124 -5.97 -14.95 3.29
CA PRO A 124 -4.73 -15.50 2.72
C PRO A 124 -4.27 -14.80 1.43
N ALA A 125 -5.17 -14.11 0.73
CA ALA A 125 -4.84 -13.29 -0.43
C ALA A 125 -4.32 -11.90 -0.06
N ASN A 126 -4.37 -11.50 1.22
CA ASN A 126 -3.81 -10.22 1.65
C ASN A 126 -2.29 -10.24 1.49
N PHE A 127 -1.77 -9.23 0.83
CA PHE A 127 -0.35 -9.06 0.51
C PHE A 127 0.27 -7.88 1.23
N ALA A 128 -0.47 -6.82 1.54
CA ALA A 128 0.08 -5.73 2.34
C ALA A 128 -1.03 -5.05 3.13
N THR A 129 -0.68 -4.57 4.32
CA THR A 129 -1.54 -3.66 5.09
C THR A 129 -0.80 -2.34 5.31
N GLY A 130 -1.49 -1.22 5.13
CA GLY A 130 -0.95 0.11 5.37
C GLY A 130 -1.61 0.77 6.57
N PHE A 131 -0.88 1.66 7.23
CA PHE A 131 -1.35 2.47 8.35
C PHE A 131 -0.76 3.88 8.28
N LEU A 132 -1.58 4.88 8.60
CA LEU A 132 -1.17 6.28 8.80
C LEU A 132 -2.03 6.86 9.93
N ASP A 133 -1.40 7.35 10.99
CA ASP A 133 -2.06 8.08 12.06
C ASP A 133 -2.34 9.53 11.62
N LEU A 134 -3.58 9.97 11.73
CA LEU A 134 -4.03 11.32 11.35
C LEU A 134 -4.15 12.25 12.58
N GLY A 135 -3.84 11.75 13.77
CA GLY A 135 -3.94 12.50 15.02
C GLY A 135 -5.36 12.64 15.57
N THR A 136 -5.51 13.55 16.53
CA THR A 136 -6.70 13.64 17.39
C THR A 136 -7.77 14.61 16.91
N ASP A 137 -7.45 15.50 15.97
CA ASP A 137 -8.31 16.62 15.57
C ASP A 137 -9.20 16.27 14.37
N GLU A 138 -9.05 15.07 13.81
CA GLU A 138 -9.84 14.56 12.70
C GLU A 138 -11.01 13.68 13.16
N LYS A 139 -12.10 13.68 12.37
CA LYS A 139 -13.21 12.71 12.58
C LYS A 139 -12.77 11.27 12.31
N ILE A 140 -11.74 11.10 11.48
CA ILE A 140 -11.09 9.83 11.17
C ILE A 140 -9.70 9.91 11.77
N LYS A 141 -9.38 9.04 12.74
CA LYS A 141 -8.09 9.11 13.47
C LYS A 141 -6.93 8.44 12.74
N GLU A 142 -7.24 7.61 11.75
CA GLU A 142 -6.26 6.80 11.04
C GLU A 142 -6.75 6.44 9.64
N HIS A 143 -5.82 6.37 8.69
CA HIS A 143 -6.04 5.72 7.42
C HIS A 143 -5.41 4.34 7.40
N THR A 144 -6.13 3.38 6.84
CA THR A 144 -5.64 2.01 6.69
C THR A 144 -5.94 1.50 5.29
N TRP A 145 -5.01 0.73 4.73
CA TRP A 145 -5.12 0.16 3.40
C TRP A 145 -4.87 -1.33 3.43
N ARG A 146 -5.46 -2.07 2.49
CA ARG A 146 -5.23 -3.50 2.31
C ARG A 146 -5.10 -3.79 0.82
N TYR A 147 -4.03 -4.48 0.47
CA TYR A 147 -3.78 -4.89 -0.90
C TYR A 147 -3.77 -6.38 -0.97
N LYS A 148 -4.58 -6.93 -1.89
CA LYS A 148 -4.61 -8.35 -2.16
C LYS A 148 -3.71 -8.69 -3.34
N LEU A 149 -3.10 -9.86 -3.28
CA LEU A 149 -2.49 -10.54 -4.42
C LEU A 149 -3.44 -11.65 -4.88
N GLU A 150 -4.39 -11.28 -5.74
CA GLU A 150 -5.32 -12.24 -6.33
C GLU A 150 -4.57 -13.19 -7.29
N LYS A 151 -5.06 -14.43 -7.49
CA LYS A 151 -4.39 -15.48 -8.28
C LYS A 151 -3.91 -15.09 -9.69
N LYS A 152 -4.51 -14.04 -10.29
CA LYS A 152 -4.18 -13.54 -11.63
C LYS A 152 -3.42 -12.20 -11.62
N GLN A 153 -3.22 -11.59 -10.45
CA GLN A 153 -2.52 -10.33 -10.32
C GLN A 153 -1.01 -10.56 -10.21
N ASN A 154 -0.26 -9.67 -10.85
CA ASN A 154 1.17 -9.61 -10.70
C ASN A 154 1.50 -8.86 -9.40
N ILE A 155 2.50 -9.33 -8.63
CA ILE A 155 3.04 -8.62 -7.46
C ILE A 155 3.43 -7.17 -7.84
N GLN A 156 3.96 -6.98 -9.05
CA GLN A 156 4.31 -5.66 -9.57
C GLN A 156 3.11 -4.71 -9.63
N ASP A 157 1.90 -5.22 -9.93
CA ASP A 157 0.68 -4.39 -9.94
C ASP A 157 0.27 -3.97 -8.53
N VAL A 158 0.59 -4.80 -7.52
CA VAL A 158 0.35 -4.46 -6.11
C VAL A 158 1.25 -3.30 -5.70
N TYR A 159 2.54 -3.36 -6.04
CA TYR A 159 3.49 -2.27 -5.78
C TYR A 159 3.04 -0.97 -6.45
N SER A 160 2.69 -0.99 -7.74
CA SER A 160 2.20 0.21 -8.44
C SER A 160 0.98 0.85 -7.75
N ARG A 161 0.06 0.04 -7.20
CA ARG A 161 -1.10 0.56 -6.43
C ARG A 161 -0.69 1.16 -5.09
N ILE A 162 0.30 0.56 -4.41
CA ILE A 162 0.84 1.09 -3.16
C ILE A 162 1.51 2.45 -3.43
N PHE A 163 2.33 2.56 -4.48
CA PHE A 163 2.96 3.82 -4.88
C PHE A 163 1.95 4.92 -5.20
N ALA A 164 0.92 4.60 -5.97
CA ALA A 164 -0.18 5.54 -6.23
C ALA A 164 -0.91 5.97 -4.94
N THR A 165 -0.99 5.07 -3.95
CA THR A 165 -1.58 5.40 -2.64
C THR A 165 -0.68 6.33 -1.85
N ILE A 166 0.62 6.05 -1.80
CA ILE A 166 1.62 6.91 -1.17
C ILE A 166 1.52 8.32 -1.75
N GLU A 167 1.59 8.47 -3.07
CA GLU A 167 1.44 9.78 -3.74
C GLU A 167 0.14 10.50 -3.34
N SER A 168 -0.97 9.77 -3.20
CA SER A 168 -2.28 10.37 -2.88
C SER A 168 -2.40 10.92 -1.45
N VAL A 169 -1.52 10.49 -0.52
CA VAL A 169 -1.56 10.91 0.88
C VAL A 169 -0.32 11.68 1.33
N SER A 170 0.76 11.62 0.57
CA SER A 170 1.90 12.51 0.75
C SER A 170 1.47 13.95 0.43
N SER A 171 1.81 14.88 1.33
CA SER A 171 1.50 16.31 1.22
C SER A 171 2.48 17.07 0.34
#